data_AF-A0A2N3DG14-F1
#
_entry.id   AF-A0A2N3DG14-F1
#
_cell.length_a   1.000
_cell.length_b   1.000
_cell.length_c   1.000
_cell.angle_alpha   90.00
_cell.angle_beta   90.00
_cell.angle_gamma   90.00
#
_symmetry.space_group_name_H-M   'P 1'
#
loop_
_entity.id
_entity.type
_entity.pdbx_description
1 polymer ?
#
loop_
_entity_poly.entity_id
_entity_poly.type
_entity_poly.pdbx_seq_one_letter_code
_entity_poly.pdbx_strand_id
1 'polypeptide(L)'
;MTPTKLLIGQILIVFAIVIAGVWAATQWAAAMLAYQPELGLPWFRLGSVPIYRPWALFGWWYHYDAYAPIVFDKAGMLAGTSGFIGCAAAIFGSIWRARQSSNVTTYGSA
;
A
#
# COMPACT_ATOMS: atom_id res chain seq x y z
N MET A 1 12.47 -8.96 -25.01
CA MET A 1 11.46 -8.49 -24.03
C MET A 1 11.20 -7.01 -24.28
N THR A 2 9.94 -6.55 -24.34
CA THR A 2 9.64 -5.16 -24.66
C THR A 2 9.83 -4.25 -23.43
N PRO A 3 10.59 -3.12 -23.54
CA PRO A 3 10.89 -2.21 -22.41
C PRO A 3 9.64 -1.73 -21.65
N THR A 4 8.53 -1.54 -22.36
CA THR A 4 7.25 -1.09 -21.81
C THR A 4 6.65 -2.08 -20.81
N LYS A 5 6.77 -3.40 -21.04
CA LYS A 5 6.23 -4.42 -20.13
C LYS A 5 6.92 -4.41 -18.76
N LEU A 6 8.20 -4.03 -18.71
CA LEU A 6 8.97 -3.96 -17.47
C LEU A 6 8.63 -2.72 -16.62
N LEU A 7 8.36 -1.59 -17.27
CA LEU A 7 7.89 -0.37 -16.59
C LEU A 7 6.50 -0.57 -15.98
N ILE A 8 5.60 -1.24 -16.70
CA ILE A 8 4.26 -1.58 -16.19
C ILE A 8 4.36 -2.45 -14.94
N GLY A 9 5.25 -3.44 -14.91
CA GLY A 9 5.47 -4.28 -13.73
C GLY A 9 5.91 -3.49 -12.50
N GLN A 10 6.85 -2.56 -12.67
CA GLN A 10 7.33 -1.71 -11.57
C GLN A 10 6.23 -0.77 -11.06
N ILE A 11 5.46 -0.16 -11.96
CA ILE A 11 4.31 0.70 -11.59
C ILE A 11 3.29 -0.10 -10.78
N LEU A 12 2.94 -1.31 -11.22
CA LEU A 12 2.00 -2.18 -10.50
C LEU A 12 2.50 -2.53 -9.10
N ILE A 13 3.80 -2.80 -8.93
CA ILE A 13 4.39 -3.08 -7.61
C ILE A 13 4.25 -1.87 -6.68
N VAL A 14 4.55 -0.67 -7.16
CA VAL A 14 4.42 0.56 -6.35
C VAL A 14 2.97 0.77 -5.93
N PHE A 15 2.02 0.65 -6.86
CA PHE A 15 0.60 0.75 -6.53
C PHE A 15 0.16 -0.32 -5.53
N ALA A 16 0.61 -1.57 -5.69
CA ALA A 16 0.29 -2.64 -4.75
C ALA A 16 0.80 -2.33 -3.33
N ILE A 17 2.02 -1.80 -3.20
CA ILE A 17 2.60 -1.41 -1.89
C ILE A 17 1.77 -0.29 -1.25
N VAL A 18 1.43 0.76 -2.01
CA VAL A 18 0.64 1.89 -1.50
C VAL A 18 -0.75 1.42 -1.06
N ILE A 19 -1.44 0.63 -1.90
CA ILE A 19 -2.77 0.11 -1.57
C ILE A 19 -2.70 -0.78 -0.33
N ALA A 20 -1.69 -1.64 -0.23
CA ALA A 20 -1.50 -2.50 0.94
C ALA A 20 -1.23 -1.69 2.22
N GLY A 21 -0.44 -0.62 2.13
CA GLY A 21 -0.17 0.26 3.27
C GLY A 21 -1.40 1.04 3.74
N VAL A 22 -2.16 1.59 2.81
CA VAL A 22 -3.46 2.24 3.11
C VAL A 22 -4.44 1.23 3.71
N TRP A 23 -4.44 -0.02 3.23
CA TRP A 23 -5.27 -1.08 3.79
C TRP A 23 -4.86 -1.46 5.21
N ALA A 24 -3.56 -1.61 5.47
CA ALA A 24 -3.03 -1.85 6.80
C ALA A 24 -3.40 -0.71 7.77
N ALA A 25 -3.29 0.55 7.33
CA ALA A 25 -3.71 1.71 8.10
C ALA A 25 -5.19 1.68 8.43
N THR A 26 -6.02 1.25 7.48
CA THR A 26 -7.47 1.07 7.70
C THR A 26 -7.74 0.01 8.76
N GLN A 27 -7.12 -1.18 8.65
CA GLN A 27 -7.32 -2.23 9.66
C GLN A 27 -6.82 -1.81 11.04
N TRP A 28 -5.70 -1.08 11.08
CA TRP A 28 -5.14 -0.56 12.32
C TRP A 28 -6.08 0.46 12.99
N ALA A 29 -6.64 1.40 12.20
CA ALA A 29 -7.65 2.34 12.70
C ALA A 29 -8.91 1.61 13.20
N ALA A 30 -9.38 0.61 12.46
CA ALA A 30 -10.54 -0.20 12.87
C ALA A 30 -10.29 -0.95 14.18
N ALA A 31 -9.09 -1.51 14.37
CA ALA A 31 -8.69 -2.18 15.60
C ALA A 31 -8.60 -1.19 16.79
N MET A 32 -8.06 0.01 16.57
CA MET A 32 -7.99 1.07 17.60
C MET A 32 -9.38 1.58 18.00
N LEU A 33 -10.33 1.58 17.07
CA LEU A 33 -11.73 1.90 17.32
C LEU A 33 -12.57 0.69 17.73
N ALA A 34 -11.91 -0.41 18.14
CA ALA A 34 -12.55 -1.64 18.63
C ALA A 34 -13.64 -2.22 17.71
N TYR A 35 -13.51 -2.02 16.40
CA TYR A 35 -14.47 -2.47 15.38
C TYR A 35 -15.91 -2.01 15.66
N GLN A 36 -16.07 -0.77 16.14
CA GLN A 36 -17.37 -0.20 16.48
C GLN A 36 -18.37 -0.27 15.30
N PRO A 37 -19.67 -0.57 15.55
CA PRO A 37 -20.69 -0.71 14.51
C PRO A 37 -20.83 0.50 13.57
N GLU A 38 -20.49 1.69 14.06
CA GLU A 38 -20.56 2.97 13.36
C GLU A 38 -19.56 3.07 12.19
N LEU A 39 -18.52 2.23 12.17
CA LEU A 39 -17.60 2.10 11.03
C LEU A 39 -18.28 1.48 9.80
N GLY A 40 -19.49 0.93 9.97
CA GLY A 40 -20.29 0.31 8.93
C GLY A 40 -19.99 -1.17 8.77
N LEU A 41 -20.57 -1.75 7.72
CA LEU A 41 -20.45 -3.19 7.45
C LEU A 41 -19.04 -3.54 6.97
N PRO A 42 -18.42 -4.59 7.54
CA PRO A 42 -17.15 -5.09 7.04
C PRO A 42 -17.33 -5.66 5.63
N TRP A 43 -16.26 -5.62 4.85
CA TRP A 43 -16.26 -6.21 3.51
C TRP A 43 -16.40 -7.73 3.59
N PHE A 44 -15.65 -8.35 4.50
CA PHE A 44 -15.79 -9.74 4.90
C PHE A 44 -15.26 -9.92 6.32
N ARG A 45 -15.51 -11.08 6.93
CA ARG A 45 -14.94 -11.44 8.23
C ARG A 45 -13.95 -12.57 8.03
N LEU A 46 -12.75 -12.43 8.60
CA LEU A 46 -11.77 -13.50 8.68
C LEU A 46 -11.83 -14.06 10.10
N GLY A 47 -12.59 -15.14 10.29
CA GLY A 47 -12.93 -15.64 11.63
C GLY A 47 -13.76 -14.61 12.40
N SER A 48 -13.22 -14.14 13.53
CA SER A 48 -13.84 -13.09 14.36
C SER A 48 -13.45 -11.67 13.95
N VAL A 49 -12.45 -11.50 13.08
CA VAL A 49 -11.92 -10.18 12.73
C VAL A 49 -12.66 -9.60 11.51
N PRO A 50 -13.32 -8.45 11.64
CA PRO A 50 -13.95 -7.78 10.50
C PRO A 50 -12.88 -7.10 9.64
N ILE A 51 -12.89 -7.40 8.35
CA ILE A 51 -11.97 -6.83 7.36
C ILE A 51 -12.68 -5.76 6.55
N TYR A 52 -12.18 -4.53 6.65
CA TYR A 52 -12.68 -3.38 5.90
C TYR A 52 -11.95 -3.16 4.56
N ARG A 53 -12.55 -2.33 3.70
CA ARG A 53 -11.99 -1.94 2.40
C ARG A 53 -10.81 -0.96 2.60
N PRO A 54 -9.77 -0.98 1.75
CA PRO A 54 -8.63 -0.08 1.88
C PRO A 54 -8.98 1.41 1.96
N TRP A 55 -10.01 1.86 1.25
CA TRP A 55 -10.40 3.27 1.22
C TRP A 55 -11.37 3.67 2.34
N ALA A 56 -11.78 2.76 3.23
CA ALA A 56 -12.72 3.07 4.31
C ALA A 56 -12.14 4.10 5.30
N LEU A 57 -10.81 4.09 5.48
CA LEU A 57 -10.10 5.04 6.33
C LEU A 57 -10.46 6.50 6.00
N PHE A 58 -10.57 6.87 4.72
CA PHE A 58 -10.84 8.26 4.32
C PHE A 58 -12.26 8.71 4.72
N GLY A 59 -13.25 7.81 4.56
CA GLY A 59 -14.63 8.11 4.97
C GLY A 59 -14.75 8.22 6.48
N TRP A 60 -14.06 7.35 7.22
CA TRP A 60 -14.02 7.41 8.68
C TRP A 60 -13.27 8.64 9.17
N TRP A 61 -12.17 9.01 8.53
CA TRP A 61 -11.43 10.21 8.87
C TRP A 61 -12.34 11.42 8.75
N TYR A 62 -13.02 11.60 7.61
CA TYR A 62 -13.96 12.71 7.43
C TYR A 62 -15.06 12.79 8.50
N HIS A 63 -15.58 11.65 8.96
CA HIS A 63 -16.71 11.61 9.89
C HIS A 63 -16.30 11.61 11.38
N TYR A 64 -15.19 10.95 11.71
CA TYR A 64 -14.81 10.64 13.09
C TYR A 64 -13.53 11.34 13.57
N ASP A 65 -12.84 12.12 12.72
CA ASP A 65 -11.60 12.83 13.10
C ASP A 65 -11.74 13.59 14.41
N ALA A 66 -12.85 14.33 14.55
CA ALA A 66 -13.13 15.17 15.70
C ALA A 66 -13.23 14.38 17.01
N TYR A 67 -13.57 13.08 16.94
CA TYR A 67 -13.74 12.23 18.11
C TYR A 67 -12.46 11.47 18.49
N ALA A 68 -11.64 11.10 17.50
CA ALA A 68 -10.43 10.29 17.73
C ALA A 68 -9.23 10.79 16.90
N PRO A 69 -8.82 12.07 17.03
CA PRO A 69 -7.84 12.67 16.13
C PRO A 69 -6.48 11.95 16.19
N ILE A 70 -6.06 11.52 17.38
CA ILE A 70 -4.79 10.79 17.58
C ILE A 70 -4.76 9.47 16.81
N VAL A 71 -5.91 8.79 16.66
CA VAL A 71 -5.99 7.53 15.91
C VAL A 71 -5.85 7.82 14.42
N PHE A 72 -6.58 8.81 13.91
CA PHE A 72 -6.54 9.16 12.49
C PHE A 72 -5.19 9.78 12.08
N ASP A 73 -4.55 10.57 12.94
CA ASP A 73 -3.19 11.07 12.70
C ASP A 73 -2.18 9.93 12.54
N LYS A 74 -2.23 8.93 13.44
CA LYS A 74 -1.34 7.76 13.38
C LYS A 74 -1.65 6.88 12.17
N ALA A 75 -2.92 6.65 11.87
CA ALA A 75 -3.34 5.88 10.70
C ALA A 75 -2.94 6.60 9.40
N GLY A 76 -3.10 7.93 9.36
CA GLY A 76 -2.66 8.79 8.26
C GLY A 76 -1.16 8.76 8.07
N MET A 77 -0.39 8.82 9.16
CA MET A 77 1.08 8.67 9.11
C MET A 77 1.46 7.28 8.57
N LEU A 78 0.81 6.21 9.02
CA LEU A 78 1.04 4.86 8.50
C LEU A 78 0.72 4.78 6.99
N ALA A 79 -0.42 5.33 6.56
CA ALA A 79 -0.78 5.39 5.15
C ALA A 79 0.24 6.22 4.34
N GLY A 80 0.67 7.37 4.85
CA GLY A 80 1.66 8.24 4.20
C GLY A 80 3.03 7.59 4.08
N THR A 81 3.51 6.93 5.14
CA THR A 81 4.80 6.20 5.12
C THR A 81 4.84 5.09 4.08
N SER A 82 3.70 4.46 3.77
CA SER A 82 3.64 3.43 2.73
C SER A 82 3.99 3.96 1.33
N GLY A 83 3.73 5.24 1.06
CA GLY A 83 4.14 5.92 -0.18
C GLY A 83 5.66 5.99 -0.32
N PHE A 84 6.37 6.33 0.77
CA PHE A 84 7.84 6.34 0.79
C PHE A 84 8.43 4.95 0.58
N ILE A 85 7.81 3.91 1.17
CA ILE A 85 8.19 2.51 0.94
C ILE A 85 7.99 2.13 -0.53
N GLY A 86 6.89 2.56 -1.16
CA GLY A 86 6.64 2.37 -2.58
C GLY A 86 7.72 3.02 -3.46
N CYS A 87 8.11 4.27 -3.15
CA CYS A 87 9.22 4.95 -3.83
C CYS A 87 10.54 4.21 -3.67
N ALA A 88 10.88 3.76 -2.45
CA ALA A 88 12.09 2.99 -2.21
C ALA A 88 12.09 1.69 -3.04
N ALA A 89 10.98 0.94 -3.05
CA ALA A 89 10.84 -0.27 -3.85
C ALA A 89 11.02 0.00 -5.36
N ALA A 90 10.53 1.13 -5.86
CA ALA A 90 10.76 1.54 -7.25
C ALA A 90 12.24 1.80 -7.55
N ILE A 91 12.96 2.46 -6.63
CA ILE A 91 14.39 2.74 -6.78
C ILE A 91 15.17 1.42 -6.79
N PHE A 92 14.93 0.55 -5.81
CA PHE A 92 15.57 -0.77 -5.75
C PHE A 92 15.27 -1.63 -6.98
N GLY A 93 14.01 -1.64 -7.46
CA GLY A 93 13.64 -2.32 -8.69
C GLY A 93 14.37 -1.78 -9.92
N SER A 94 14.57 -0.46 -9.99
CA SER A 94 15.33 0.19 -11.07
C SER A 94 16.82 -0.20 -11.05
N ILE A 95 17.42 -0.24 -9.86
CA ILE A 95 18.83 -0.65 -9.67
C ILE A 95 19.02 -2.13 -10.00
N TRP A 96 18.15 -3.00 -9.48
CA TRP A 96 18.17 -4.43 -9.78
C TRP A 96 18.05 -4.68 -11.28
N ARG A 97 17.14 -3.96 -11.96
CA ARG A 97 17.00 -4.00 -13.41
C ARG A 97 18.29 -3.56 -14.13
N ALA A 98 18.93 -2.47 -13.69
CA ALA A 98 20.19 -2.02 -14.28
C ALA A 98 21.28 -3.10 -14.17
N ARG A 99 21.34 -3.81 -13.05
CA ARG A 99 22.26 -4.95 -12.85
C ARG A 99 21.91 -6.14 -13.73
N GLN A 100 20.62 -6.47 -13.88
CA GLN A 100 20.17 -7.56 -14.76
C GLN A 100 20.49 -7.28 -16.24
N SER A 101 20.36 -6.02 -16.67
CA SER A 101 20.72 -5.59 -18.02
C SER A 101 22.24 -5.66 -18.27
N SER A 102 23.06 -5.41 -17.25
CA SER A 102 24.52 -5.50 -17.35
C SER A 102 25.04 -6.94 -17.47
N ASN A 103 24.25 -7.93 -17.03
CA ASN A 103 24.57 -9.35 -17.17
C ASN A 103 24.16 -9.95 -18.52
N VAL A 104 23.50 -9.18 -19.40
CA VAL A 104 23.18 -9.57 -20.78
C VAL A 104 24.18 -8.88 -21.72
N THR A 105 25.47 -9.16 -21.53
CA THR A 105 26.57 -8.72 -22.40
C THR A 105 27.23 -9.93 -23.04
N THR A 106 26.47 -10.66 -23.85
CA THR A 106 27.05 -11.54 -24.87
C THR A 106 26.14 -11.56 -26.09
N TYR A 107 26.09 -10.43 -26.80
CA TYR A 107 26.00 -10.52 -28.24
C TYR A 107 27.42 -10.83 -28.71
N GLY A 108 27.63 -12.07 -29.12
CA GLY A 108 28.86 -12.52 -29.72
C GLY A 108 29.15 -11.71 -30.98
N SER A 109 30.39 -11.25 -31.08
CA SER A 109 31.02 -10.96 -32.37
C SER A 109 31.14 -12.28 -33.14
N ALA A 110 30.34 -12.47 -34.18
CA ALA A 110 30.59 -13.34 -35.33
C ALA A 110 29.54 -13.07 -36.42
#